data_AF-W5MDE7-F1
#
_entry.id   AF-W5MDE7-F1
#
_cell.length_a   1.000
_cell.length_b   1.000
_cell.length_c   1.000
_cell.angle_alpha   90.00
_cell.angle_beta   90.00
_cell.angle_gamma   90.00
#
_symmetry.space_group_name_H-M   'P 1'
#
loop_
_entity.id
_entity.type
_entity.pdbx_description
1 polymer ?
#
loop_
_entity_poly.entity_id
_entity_poly.type
_entity_poly.pdbx_seq_one_letter_code
_entity_poly.pdbx_strand_id
1 'polypeptide(L)'
;MGKKKSASAEDKMTLAEAFITFQIQVKRKEIEEFQSEVSQLEEKNQRYKKRKEQLKEEQMGHIRTLLKQAKEQERDLEQRVVVNREQVDQALHKYWELARSKDSELEELRDELNTLQQKVLVVMSEKQCWLEYKTVGSQEHSLQIQLLEAELTQMQKDFQEMADHIQRSFDVTINEIDKKTEKLINEKKHLASEIAIYKQEVALLEVSVQKHEEENLEQMNMLFQHRLDDLNISRQVFLTQVAGLGLADSGMLGEDFKINNLSDQTDASSRPINSLLATAEGEKGPGLPGELERDETVTSCSKPAGSPTGSPSQDLRALLYGSQVNFQESMQLGPLELKLLSVVGQAVPILPAPSSTSQDCNTEASQQQVDEWPVTPKMIHAKFKDLAHV
;
A
#
# COMPACT_ATOMS: atom_id res chain seq x y z
N MET A 1 -70.26 -134.10 -110.33
CA MET A 1 -70.75 -135.29 -109.58
C MET A 1 -71.68 -134.76 -108.48
N GLY A 2 -72.98 -135.01 -108.35
CA GLY A 2 -74.02 -135.68 -109.12
C GLY A 2 -75.34 -135.57 -108.33
N LYS A 3 -76.45 -135.21 -109.01
CA LYS A 3 -77.88 -135.60 -108.85
C LYS A 3 -78.51 -135.57 -107.42
N LYS A 4 -79.74 -135.10 -107.15
CA LYS A 4 -81.03 -135.16 -107.91
C LYS A 4 -82.15 -134.41 -107.12
N LYS A 5 -83.04 -133.70 -107.86
CA LYS A 5 -84.50 -133.41 -107.64
C LYS A 5 -84.95 -132.77 -106.30
N SER A 6 -85.82 -131.76 -106.25
CA SER A 6 -87.06 -131.57 -107.05
C SER A 6 -87.44 -130.08 -107.21
N ALA A 7 -88.10 -129.80 -108.33
CA ALA A 7 -88.69 -128.53 -108.72
C ALA A 7 -89.84 -128.06 -107.79
N SER A 8 -90.03 -126.75 -107.64
CA SER A 8 -91.20 -126.04 -108.19
C SER A 8 -91.23 -124.56 -107.77
N ALA A 9 -91.81 -123.75 -108.63
CA ALA A 9 -92.29 -122.38 -108.49
C ALA A 9 -91.29 -121.23 -108.74
N GLU A 10 -91.52 -120.61 -109.90
CA GLU A 10 -91.01 -119.35 -110.39
C GLU A 10 -91.30 -118.22 -109.39
N ASP A 11 -90.26 -117.48 -108.97
CA ASP A 11 -90.44 -116.19 -108.29
C ASP A 11 -90.21 -115.08 -109.31
N LYS A 12 -91.18 -114.94 -110.23
CA LYS A 12 -91.37 -113.72 -111.01
C LYS A 12 -91.80 -112.67 -109.99
N MET A 13 -90.83 -111.95 -109.41
CA MET A 13 -91.03 -110.88 -108.44
C MET A 13 -92.17 -109.99 -108.94
N THR A 14 -93.37 -110.23 -108.42
CA THR A 14 -94.57 -109.48 -108.78
C THR A 14 -94.34 -108.04 -108.36
N LEU A 15 -94.88 -107.06 -109.09
CA LEU A 15 -94.75 -105.64 -108.76
C LEU A 15 -95.06 -105.32 -107.28
N ALA A 16 -95.98 -106.08 -106.67
CA ALA A 16 -96.32 -106.01 -105.25
C ALA A 16 -95.15 -106.37 -104.31
N GLU A 17 -94.30 -107.31 -104.68
CA GLU A 17 -93.17 -107.78 -103.88
C GLU A 17 -91.97 -106.82 -103.96
N ALA A 18 -91.77 -106.20 -105.13
CA ALA A 18 -90.84 -105.06 -105.29
C ALA A 18 -91.29 -103.84 -104.48
N PHE A 19 -92.60 -103.61 -104.38
CA PHE A 19 -93.15 -102.54 -103.55
C PHE A 19 -92.98 -102.78 -102.04
N ILE A 20 -93.21 -104.02 -101.56
CA ILE A 20 -93.01 -104.39 -100.15
C ILE A 20 -91.52 -104.29 -99.78
N THR A 21 -90.62 -104.80 -100.62
CA THR A 21 -89.16 -104.72 -100.37
C THR A 21 -88.67 -103.28 -100.35
N PHE A 22 -89.18 -102.41 -101.23
CA PHE A 22 -88.90 -100.97 -101.17
C PHE A 22 -89.45 -100.33 -99.88
N GLN A 23 -90.68 -100.63 -99.46
CA GLN A 23 -91.22 -100.14 -98.18
C GLN A 23 -90.38 -100.59 -96.99
N ILE A 24 -89.95 -101.85 -96.97
CA ILE A 24 -89.04 -102.38 -95.95
C ILE A 24 -87.71 -101.61 -95.98
N GLN A 25 -87.19 -101.31 -97.16
CA GLN A 25 -85.92 -100.59 -97.30
C GLN A 25 -86.04 -99.13 -96.82
N VAL A 26 -87.14 -98.44 -97.14
CA VAL A 26 -87.45 -97.10 -96.62
C VAL A 26 -87.54 -97.14 -95.09
N LYS A 27 -88.25 -98.12 -94.53
CA LYS A 27 -88.37 -98.28 -93.07
C LYS A 27 -87.05 -98.64 -92.40
N ARG A 28 -86.20 -99.45 -93.04
CA ARG A 28 -84.84 -99.73 -92.54
C ARG A 28 -83.98 -98.48 -92.55
N LYS A 29 -84.05 -97.66 -93.60
CA LYS A 29 -83.33 -96.38 -93.66
C LYS A 29 -83.82 -95.40 -92.58
N GLU A 30 -85.14 -95.30 -92.36
CA GLU A 30 -85.70 -94.51 -91.25
C GLU A 30 -85.21 -95.03 -89.89
N ILE A 31 -85.17 -96.36 -89.68
CA ILE A 31 -84.64 -96.96 -88.45
C ILE A 31 -83.15 -96.66 -88.28
N GLU A 32 -82.34 -96.75 -89.34
CA GLU A 32 -80.91 -96.41 -89.31
C GLU A 32 -80.70 -94.91 -89.01
N GLU A 33 -81.51 -94.03 -89.58
CA GLU A 33 -81.52 -92.60 -89.26
C GLU A 33 -81.84 -92.38 -87.78
N PHE A 34 -82.90 -93.00 -87.24
CA PHE A 34 -83.23 -92.93 -85.81
C PHE A 34 -82.15 -93.55 -84.91
N GLN A 35 -81.52 -94.67 -85.32
CA GLN A 35 -80.42 -95.27 -84.57
C GLN A 35 -79.20 -94.34 -84.54
N SER A 36 -78.90 -93.66 -85.65
CA SER A 36 -77.85 -92.65 -85.69
C SER A 36 -78.17 -91.45 -84.79
N GLU A 37 -79.44 -91.03 -84.74
CA GLU A 37 -79.90 -89.94 -83.87
C GLU A 37 -79.82 -90.33 -82.39
N VAL A 38 -80.26 -91.53 -82.03
CA VAL A 38 -80.13 -92.08 -80.67
C VAL A 38 -78.67 -92.15 -80.26
N SER A 39 -77.79 -92.65 -81.12
CA SER A 39 -76.34 -92.71 -80.88
C SER A 39 -75.75 -91.31 -80.64
N GLN A 40 -76.13 -90.31 -81.45
CA GLN A 40 -75.71 -88.92 -81.24
C GLN A 40 -76.25 -88.31 -79.94
N LEU A 41 -77.48 -88.63 -79.56
CA LEU A 41 -78.09 -88.17 -78.30
C LEU A 41 -77.41 -88.82 -77.09
N GLU A 42 -77.09 -90.11 -77.16
CA GLU A 42 -76.32 -90.82 -76.14
C GLU A 42 -74.92 -90.21 -75.97
N GLU A 43 -74.23 -89.92 -77.07
CA GLU A 43 -72.92 -89.26 -77.03
C GLU A 43 -73.02 -87.85 -76.43
N LYS A 44 -74.02 -87.06 -76.82
CA LYS A 44 -74.29 -85.73 -76.22
C LYS A 44 -74.58 -85.84 -74.72
N ASN A 45 -75.39 -86.81 -74.32
CA ASN A 45 -75.71 -87.03 -72.91
C ASN A 45 -74.46 -87.43 -72.11
N GLN A 46 -73.61 -88.30 -72.65
CA GLN A 46 -72.32 -88.64 -72.03
C GLN A 46 -71.40 -87.41 -71.91
N ARG A 47 -71.33 -86.55 -72.94
CA ARG A 47 -70.58 -85.30 -72.90
C ARG A 47 -71.11 -84.35 -71.82
N TYR A 48 -72.43 -84.20 -71.69
CA TYR A 48 -73.05 -83.39 -70.64
C TYR A 48 -72.77 -83.95 -69.24
N LYS A 49 -72.80 -85.27 -69.07
CA LYS A 49 -72.48 -85.92 -67.80
C LYS A 49 -71.03 -85.65 -67.37
N LYS A 50 -70.07 -85.81 -68.29
CA LYS A 50 -68.65 -85.48 -68.06
C LYS A 50 -68.45 -84.01 -67.71
N ARG A 51 -69.06 -83.09 -68.46
CA ARG A 51 -68.97 -81.65 -68.21
C ARG A 51 -69.55 -81.26 -66.85
N LYS A 52 -70.68 -81.86 -66.46
CA LYS A 52 -71.30 -81.64 -65.15
C LYS A 52 -70.41 -82.12 -64.00
N GLU A 53 -69.71 -83.24 -64.20
CA GLU A 53 -68.78 -83.78 -63.21
C GLU A 53 -67.53 -82.91 -63.07
N GLN A 54 -66.92 -82.48 -64.18
CA GLN A 54 -65.80 -81.52 -64.18
C GLN A 54 -66.18 -80.21 -63.49
N LEU A 55 -67.34 -79.64 -63.82
CA LEU A 55 -67.80 -78.40 -63.19
C LEU A 55 -67.98 -78.57 -61.68
N LYS A 56 -68.50 -79.72 -61.23
CA LYS A 56 -68.61 -80.01 -59.79
C LYS A 56 -67.24 -80.14 -59.14
N GLU A 57 -66.29 -80.77 -59.79
CA GLU A 57 -64.92 -80.90 -59.27
C GLU A 57 -64.22 -79.54 -59.18
N GLU A 58 -64.36 -78.69 -60.19
CA GLU A 58 -63.88 -77.31 -60.19
C GLU A 58 -64.52 -76.49 -59.06
N GLN A 59 -65.85 -76.57 -58.91
CA GLN A 59 -66.57 -75.90 -57.83
C GLN A 59 -66.11 -76.39 -56.45
N MET A 60 -65.97 -77.70 -56.27
CA MET A 60 -65.46 -78.29 -55.03
C MET A 60 -64.01 -77.87 -54.76
N GLY A 61 -63.16 -77.78 -55.80
CA GLY A 61 -61.80 -77.28 -55.71
C GLY A 61 -61.74 -75.81 -55.29
N HIS A 62 -62.61 -74.98 -55.85
CA HIS A 62 -62.71 -73.56 -55.50
C HIS A 62 -63.19 -73.38 -54.05
N ILE A 63 -64.22 -74.12 -53.64
CA ILE A 63 -64.71 -74.12 -52.24
C ILE A 63 -63.60 -74.54 -51.27
N ARG A 64 -62.85 -75.61 -51.57
CA ARG A 64 -61.73 -76.04 -50.72
C ARG A 64 -60.64 -74.97 -50.60
N THR A 65 -60.34 -74.28 -51.70
CA THR A 65 -59.33 -73.21 -51.72
C THR A 65 -59.77 -72.03 -50.87
N LEU A 66 -61.03 -71.59 -51.02
CA LEU A 66 -61.62 -70.53 -50.20
C LEU A 66 -61.62 -70.89 -48.71
N LEU A 67 -62.00 -72.12 -48.38
CA LEU A 67 -61.96 -72.60 -46.99
C LEU A 67 -60.54 -72.61 -46.41
N LYS A 68 -59.54 -72.95 -47.22
CA LYS A 68 -58.14 -72.92 -46.80
C LYS A 68 -57.68 -71.47 -46.54
N GLN A 69 -58.00 -70.55 -47.44
CA GLN A 69 -57.67 -69.13 -47.29
C GLN A 69 -58.35 -68.51 -46.07
N ALA A 70 -59.62 -68.82 -45.83
CA ALA A 70 -60.35 -68.34 -44.66
C ALA A 70 -59.69 -68.81 -43.35
N LYS A 71 -59.30 -70.09 -43.27
CA LYS A 71 -58.57 -70.63 -42.11
C LYS A 71 -57.19 -70.03 -41.92
N GLU A 72 -56.50 -69.69 -43.01
CA GLU A 72 -55.20 -69.06 -42.95
C GLU A 72 -55.32 -67.62 -42.41
N GLN A 73 -56.29 -66.86 -42.89
CA GLN A 73 -56.61 -65.54 -42.35
C GLN A 73 -57.03 -65.59 -40.87
N GLU A 74 -57.81 -66.60 -40.47
CA GLU A 74 -58.19 -66.81 -39.06
C GLU A 74 -56.95 -67.06 -38.18
N ARG A 75 -56.04 -67.93 -38.61
CA ARG A 75 -54.76 -68.15 -37.90
C ARG A 75 -53.88 -66.91 -37.86
N ASP A 76 -53.81 -66.15 -38.95
CA ASP A 76 -53.03 -64.90 -39.00
C ASP A 76 -53.60 -63.84 -38.05
N LEU A 77 -54.93 -63.79 -37.88
CA LEU A 77 -55.59 -62.91 -36.92
C LEU A 77 -55.39 -63.38 -35.48
N GLU A 78 -55.43 -64.69 -35.21
CA GLU A 78 -55.12 -65.26 -33.89
C GLU A 78 -53.66 -65.04 -33.49
N GLN A 79 -52.73 -65.10 -34.45
CA GLN A 79 -51.29 -64.94 -34.19
C GLN A 79 -50.86 -63.47 -34.07
N ARG A 80 -51.69 -62.52 -34.51
CA ARG A 80 -51.47 -61.10 -34.21
C ARG A 80 -51.59 -60.90 -32.70
N VAL A 81 -50.44 -60.85 -32.04
CA VAL A 81 -50.30 -60.45 -30.65
C VAL A 81 -50.93 -59.06 -30.51
N VAL A 82 -52.13 -59.03 -29.95
CA VAL A 82 -52.84 -57.79 -29.62
C VAL A 82 -52.06 -57.17 -28.47
N VAL A 83 -51.21 -56.19 -28.79
CA VAL A 83 -50.53 -55.39 -27.77
C VAL A 83 -51.62 -54.69 -26.98
N ASN A 84 -51.71 -55.03 -25.70
CA ASN A 84 -52.71 -54.43 -24.83
C ASN A 84 -52.41 -52.92 -24.74
N ARG A 85 -53.46 -52.09 -24.76
CA ARG A 85 -53.36 -50.64 -24.54
C ARG A 85 -52.49 -50.32 -23.31
N GLU A 86 -52.63 -51.11 -22.24
CA GLU A 86 -51.83 -50.95 -21.02
C GLU A 86 -50.33 -51.16 -21.24
N GLN A 87 -49.91 -52.07 -22.12
CA GLN A 87 -48.49 -52.28 -22.44
C GLN A 87 -47.92 -51.10 -23.23
N VAL A 88 -48.71 -50.52 -24.13
CA VAL A 88 -48.34 -49.30 -24.86
C VAL A 88 -48.24 -48.12 -23.90
N ASP A 89 -49.21 -47.96 -23.01
CA ASP A 89 -49.24 -46.89 -22.01
C ASP A 89 -48.05 -47.00 -21.04
N GLN A 90 -47.68 -48.21 -20.59
CA GLN A 90 -46.50 -48.45 -19.76
C GLN A 90 -45.18 -48.16 -20.52
N ALA A 91 -45.06 -48.58 -21.78
CA ALA A 91 -43.88 -48.30 -22.59
C ALA A 91 -43.71 -46.80 -22.85
N LEU A 92 -44.80 -46.10 -23.15
CA LEU A 92 -44.82 -44.65 -23.27
C LEU A 92 -44.40 -44.01 -21.95
N HIS A 93 -44.98 -44.40 -20.81
CA HIS A 93 -44.62 -43.82 -19.53
C HIS A 93 -43.12 -43.96 -19.22
N LYS A 94 -42.54 -45.14 -19.44
CA LYS A 94 -41.08 -45.36 -19.28
C LYS A 94 -40.25 -44.50 -20.23
N TYR A 95 -40.70 -44.35 -21.48
CA TYR A 95 -40.05 -43.47 -22.44
C TYR A 95 -40.08 -42.00 -21.98
N TRP A 96 -41.23 -41.51 -21.50
CA TRP A 96 -41.38 -40.15 -20.99
C TRP A 96 -40.53 -39.91 -19.73
N GLU A 97 -40.44 -40.89 -18.83
CA GLU A 97 -39.55 -40.81 -17.67
C GLU A 97 -38.07 -40.75 -18.08
N LEU A 98 -37.67 -41.61 -19.01
CA LEU A 98 -36.31 -41.60 -19.54
C LEU A 98 -35.98 -40.27 -20.23
N ALA A 99 -36.90 -39.77 -21.07
CA ALA A 99 -36.74 -38.48 -21.74
C ALA A 99 -36.58 -37.34 -20.72
N ARG A 100 -37.44 -37.29 -19.70
CA ARG A 100 -37.35 -36.29 -18.62
C ARG A 100 -36.04 -36.41 -17.84
N SER A 101 -35.58 -37.63 -17.55
CA SER A 101 -34.29 -37.86 -16.88
C SER A 101 -33.14 -37.32 -17.73
N LYS A 102 -33.16 -37.57 -19.04
CA LYS A 102 -32.13 -37.08 -19.96
C LYS A 102 -32.17 -35.56 -20.12
N ASP A 103 -33.35 -34.97 -20.18
CA ASP A 103 -33.50 -33.51 -20.21
C ASP A 103 -32.97 -32.87 -18.92
N SER A 104 -33.22 -33.48 -17.76
CA SER A 104 -32.65 -33.04 -16.47
C SER A 104 -31.12 -33.11 -16.45
N GLU A 105 -30.54 -34.23 -16.89
CA GLU A 105 -29.10 -34.39 -17.01
C GLU A 105 -28.47 -33.36 -17.96
N LEU A 106 -29.14 -33.05 -19.08
CA LEU A 106 -28.67 -32.04 -20.03
C LEU A 106 -28.72 -30.62 -19.45
N GLU A 107 -29.72 -30.31 -18.63
CA GLU A 107 -29.82 -29.01 -17.97
C GLU A 107 -28.75 -28.85 -16.89
N GLU A 108 -28.49 -29.88 -16.08
CA GLU A 108 -27.39 -29.89 -15.11
C GLU A 108 -26.04 -29.65 -15.78
N LEU A 109 -25.78 -30.33 -16.91
CA LEU A 109 -24.55 -30.12 -17.68
C LEU A 109 -24.44 -28.71 -18.28
N ARG A 110 -25.57 -28.10 -18.68
CA ARG A 110 -25.59 -26.71 -19.15
C ARG A 110 -25.28 -25.74 -18.04
N ASP A 111 -25.85 -25.94 -16.86
CA ASP A 111 -25.55 -25.14 -15.68
C ASP A 111 -24.07 -25.25 -15.30
N GLU A 112 -23.52 -26.48 -15.26
CA GLU A 112 -22.10 -26.70 -15.03
C GLU A 112 -21.24 -25.97 -16.06
N LEU A 113 -21.53 -26.11 -17.35
CA LEU A 113 -20.82 -25.44 -18.44
C LEU A 113 -20.84 -23.92 -18.27
N ASN A 114 -22.00 -23.35 -17.94
CA ASN A 114 -22.16 -21.92 -17.71
C ASN A 114 -21.32 -21.45 -16.51
N THR A 115 -21.32 -22.20 -15.40
CA THR A 115 -20.49 -21.85 -14.23
C THR A 115 -19.00 -21.92 -14.54
N LEU A 116 -18.57 -22.92 -15.31
CA LEU A 116 -17.19 -23.07 -15.77
C LEU A 116 -16.79 -21.92 -16.70
N GLN A 117 -17.66 -21.55 -17.63
CA GLN A 117 -17.43 -20.43 -18.55
C GLN A 117 -17.30 -19.11 -17.79
N GLN A 118 -18.12 -18.87 -16.77
CA GLN A 118 -18.02 -17.69 -15.92
C GLN A 118 -16.70 -17.67 -15.12
N LYS A 119 -16.29 -18.81 -14.55
CA LYS A 119 -14.99 -18.92 -13.85
C LYS A 119 -13.82 -18.65 -14.79
N VAL A 120 -13.86 -19.19 -16.00
CA VAL A 120 -12.83 -18.94 -17.02
C VAL A 120 -12.77 -17.46 -17.38
N LEU A 121 -13.92 -16.79 -17.53
CA LEU A 121 -13.97 -15.36 -17.80
C LEU A 121 -13.29 -14.53 -16.70
N VAL A 122 -13.58 -14.83 -15.43
CA VAL A 122 -12.96 -14.14 -14.28
C VAL A 122 -11.45 -14.34 -14.30
N VAL A 123 -10.97 -15.58 -14.41
CA VAL A 123 -9.52 -15.87 -14.44
C VAL A 123 -8.83 -15.21 -15.63
N MET A 124 -9.51 -15.13 -16.78
CA MET A 124 -8.99 -14.43 -17.95
C MET A 124 -8.86 -12.92 -17.71
N SER A 125 -9.83 -12.31 -17.02
CA SER A 125 -9.74 -10.89 -16.66
C SER A 125 -8.64 -10.61 -15.63
N GLU A 126 -8.45 -11.49 -14.63
CA GLU A 126 -7.35 -11.40 -13.68
C GLU A 126 -6.00 -11.50 -14.38
N LYS A 127 -5.85 -12.49 -15.27
CA LYS A 127 -4.64 -12.65 -16.10
C LYS A 127 -4.34 -11.37 -16.89
N GLN A 128 -5.36 -10.74 -17.46
CA GLN A 128 -5.21 -9.51 -18.22
C GLN A 128 -4.72 -8.35 -17.33
N CYS A 129 -5.31 -8.20 -16.14
CA CYS A 129 -4.85 -7.22 -15.15
C CYS A 129 -3.38 -7.43 -14.77
N TRP A 130 -2.97 -8.67 -14.50
CA TRP A 130 -1.58 -8.99 -14.20
C TRP A 130 -0.63 -8.73 -15.37
N LEU A 131 -1.09 -8.95 -16.60
CA LEU A 131 -0.32 -8.66 -17.80
C LEU A 131 -0.10 -7.16 -17.98
N GLU A 132 -1.16 -6.36 -17.79
CA GLU A 132 -1.09 -4.89 -17.83
C GLU A 132 -0.17 -4.33 -16.75
N TYR A 133 -0.25 -4.89 -15.54
CA TYR A 133 0.69 -4.53 -14.49
C TYR A 133 2.13 -4.90 -14.89
N LYS A 134 2.36 -6.10 -15.43
CA LYS A 134 3.70 -6.53 -15.83
C LYS A 134 4.29 -5.64 -16.94
N THR A 135 3.48 -5.21 -17.91
CA THR A 135 3.95 -4.44 -19.06
C THR A 135 4.09 -2.96 -18.75
N VAL A 136 3.16 -2.37 -18.01
CA VAL A 136 3.12 -0.91 -17.77
C VAL A 136 3.40 -0.60 -16.29
N GLY A 137 2.57 -1.11 -15.37
CA GLY A 137 2.68 -0.74 -13.95
C GLY A 137 4.03 -1.08 -13.31
N SER A 138 4.65 -2.19 -13.71
CA SER A 138 5.98 -2.59 -13.24
C SER A 138 7.07 -1.63 -13.73
N GLN A 139 6.91 -1.04 -14.92
CA GLN A 139 7.86 -0.06 -15.43
C GLN A 139 7.70 1.27 -14.69
N GLU A 140 6.46 1.70 -14.45
CA GLU A 140 6.16 2.91 -13.67
C GLU A 140 6.71 2.80 -12.24
N HIS A 141 6.44 1.69 -11.55
CA HIS A 141 7.00 1.45 -10.23
C HIS A 141 8.53 1.34 -10.25
N SER A 142 9.12 0.70 -11.28
CA SER A 142 10.57 0.65 -11.43
C SER A 142 11.18 2.05 -11.57
N LEU A 143 10.55 2.93 -12.35
CA LEU A 143 11.01 4.32 -12.51
C LEU A 143 10.87 5.11 -11.21
N GLN A 144 9.76 4.93 -10.49
CA GLN A 144 9.55 5.59 -9.20
C GLN A 144 10.59 5.14 -8.17
N ILE A 145 10.89 3.84 -8.11
CA ILE A 145 11.93 3.30 -7.23
C ILE A 145 13.29 3.91 -7.59
N GLN A 146 13.65 3.94 -8.87
CA GLN A 146 14.92 4.53 -9.33
C GLN A 146 15.03 6.02 -8.96
N LEU A 147 13.94 6.78 -9.08
CA LEU A 147 13.92 8.19 -8.70
C LEU A 147 14.15 8.36 -7.19
N LEU A 148 13.45 7.59 -6.37
CA LEU A 148 13.60 7.65 -4.91
C LEU A 148 14.99 7.19 -4.46
N GLU A 149 15.55 6.16 -5.09
CA GLU A 149 16.94 5.73 -4.85
C GLU A 149 17.93 6.84 -5.19
N ALA A 150 17.74 7.54 -6.31
CA ALA A 150 18.56 8.68 -6.70
C ALA A 150 18.45 9.83 -5.69
N GLU A 151 17.25 10.20 -5.25
CA GLU A 151 17.03 11.22 -4.23
C GLU A 151 17.69 10.87 -2.89
N LEU A 152 17.57 9.61 -2.45
CA LEU A 152 18.24 9.14 -1.24
C LEU A 152 19.78 9.23 -1.36
N THR A 153 20.33 8.84 -2.51
CA THR A 153 21.79 8.92 -2.73
C THR A 153 22.28 10.37 -2.76
N GLN A 154 21.49 11.28 -3.35
CA GLN A 154 21.82 12.71 -3.37
C GLN A 154 21.76 13.29 -1.96
N MET A 155 20.70 12.99 -1.19
CA MET A 155 20.57 13.45 0.19
C MET A 155 21.72 12.94 1.07
N GLN A 156 22.12 11.67 0.90
CA GLN A 156 23.27 11.11 1.62
C GLN A 156 24.57 11.86 1.27
N LYS A 157 24.77 12.20 -0.01
CA LYS A 157 25.91 13.00 -0.44
C LYS A 157 25.90 14.39 0.18
N ASP A 158 24.76 15.08 0.17
CA ASP A 158 24.62 16.42 0.74
C ASP A 158 24.90 16.42 2.25
N PHE A 159 24.44 15.40 2.97
CA PHE A 159 24.77 15.21 4.39
C PHE A 159 26.25 14.98 4.61
N GLN A 160 26.91 14.19 3.76
CA GLN A 160 28.35 13.98 3.85
C GLN A 160 29.13 15.27 3.60
N GLU A 161 28.75 16.04 2.58
CA GLU A 161 29.37 17.34 2.28
C GLU A 161 29.19 18.34 3.43
N MET A 162 28.02 18.35 4.07
CA MET A 162 27.76 19.18 5.25
C MET A 162 28.59 18.74 6.46
N ALA A 163 28.66 17.43 6.73
CA ALA A 163 29.47 16.88 7.81
C ALA A 163 30.95 17.23 7.63
N ASP A 164 31.47 17.04 6.41
CA ASP A 164 32.82 17.42 6.03
C ASP A 164 33.09 18.91 6.20
N HIS A 165 32.14 19.77 5.81
CA HIS A 165 32.26 21.23 5.99
C HIS A 165 32.33 21.61 7.48
N ILE A 166 31.46 21.03 8.31
CA ILE A 166 31.44 21.25 9.75
C ILE A 166 32.73 20.76 10.39
N GLN A 167 33.24 19.60 9.98
CA GLN A 167 34.51 19.07 10.50
C GLN A 167 35.67 20.00 10.14
N ARG A 168 35.77 20.43 8.88
CA ARG A 168 36.82 21.39 8.46
C ARG A 168 36.73 22.71 9.22
N SER A 169 35.52 23.23 9.45
CA SER A 169 35.35 24.49 10.19
C SER A 169 35.77 24.33 11.66
N PHE A 170 35.43 23.20 12.30
CA PHE A 170 35.92 22.90 13.64
C PHE A 170 37.45 22.80 13.68
N ASP A 171 38.06 22.07 12.77
CA ASP A 171 39.53 21.95 12.70
C ASP A 171 40.20 23.32 12.56
N VAL A 172 39.66 24.22 11.74
CA VAL A 172 40.16 25.59 11.61
C VAL A 172 40.03 26.34 12.95
N THR A 173 38.86 26.31 13.60
CA THR A 173 38.66 27.01 14.88
C THR A 173 39.54 26.47 16.00
N ILE A 174 39.73 25.15 16.08
CA ILE A 174 40.62 24.51 17.05
C ILE A 174 42.05 24.98 16.82
N ASN A 175 42.54 24.91 15.57
CA ASN A 175 43.88 25.37 15.23
C ASN A 175 44.09 26.87 15.54
N GLU A 176 43.07 27.71 15.37
CA GLU A 176 43.14 29.13 15.76
C GLU A 176 43.20 29.32 17.29
N ILE A 177 42.40 28.56 18.04
CA ILE A 177 42.43 28.57 19.51
C ILE A 177 43.80 28.10 20.00
N ASP A 178 44.35 27.03 19.46
CA ASP A 178 45.66 26.50 19.82
C ASP A 178 46.76 27.54 19.57
N LYS A 179 46.77 28.17 18.39
CA LYS A 179 47.71 29.25 18.06
C LYS A 179 47.60 30.44 19.01
N LYS A 180 46.38 30.86 19.37
CA LYS A 180 46.15 31.97 20.33
C LYS A 180 46.62 31.58 21.73
N THR A 181 46.32 30.36 22.15
CA THR A 181 46.69 29.83 23.46
C THR A 181 48.22 29.73 23.58
N GLU A 182 48.91 29.25 22.55
CA GLU A 182 50.37 29.19 22.51
C GLU A 182 50.99 30.59 22.63
N LYS A 183 50.47 31.59 21.89
CA LYS A 183 50.92 32.98 22.00
C LYS A 183 50.76 33.52 23.42
N LEU A 184 49.59 33.36 24.03
CA LEU A 184 49.32 33.82 25.41
C LEU A 184 50.23 33.12 26.43
N ILE A 185 50.50 31.82 26.26
CA ILE A 185 51.43 31.08 27.11
C ILE A 185 52.84 31.66 26.97
N ASN A 186 53.30 31.94 25.75
CA ASN A 186 54.62 32.51 25.51
C ASN A 186 54.76 33.93 26.05
N GLU A 187 53.75 34.78 25.87
CA GLU A 187 53.69 36.13 26.46
C GLU A 187 53.75 36.06 28.00
N LYS A 188 52.95 35.18 28.61
CA LYS A 188 52.97 34.98 30.07
C LYS A 188 54.33 34.48 30.56
N LYS A 189 54.99 33.57 29.84
CA LYS A 189 56.35 33.12 30.16
C LYS A 189 57.37 34.25 30.08
N HIS A 190 57.28 35.11 29.06
CA HIS A 190 58.14 36.28 28.92
C HIS A 190 57.96 37.24 30.11
N LEU A 191 56.72 37.64 30.38
CA LEU A 191 56.39 38.52 31.52
C LEU A 191 56.85 37.94 32.85
N ALA A 192 56.68 36.63 33.08
CA ALA A 192 57.15 35.98 34.30
C ALA A 192 58.68 36.04 34.43
N SER A 193 59.41 35.90 33.32
CA SER A 193 60.88 36.02 33.29
C SER A 193 61.33 37.45 33.56
N GLU A 194 60.65 38.43 32.97
CA GLU A 194 60.91 39.85 33.17
C GLU A 194 60.64 40.29 34.62
N ILE A 195 59.51 39.84 35.21
CA ILE A 195 59.21 40.05 36.64
C ILE A 195 60.30 39.42 37.53
N ALA A 196 60.82 38.24 37.17
CA ALA A 196 61.89 37.60 37.94
C ALA A 196 63.19 38.42 37.89
N ILE A 197 63.53 38.99 36.73
CA ILE A 197 64.68 39.90 36.57
C ILE A 197 64.49 41.16 37.42
N TYR A 198 63.34 41.83 37.32
CA TYR A 198 63.07 43.04 38.10
C TYR A 198 63.08 42.76 39.61
N LYS A 199 62.56 41.63 40.07
CA LYS A 199 62.65 41.23 41.48
C LYS A 199 64.11 41.06 41.93
N GLN A 200 64.96 40.48 41.08
CA GLN A 200 66.38 40.33 41.38
C GLN A 200 67.10 41.69 41.43
N GLU A 201 66.79 42.59 40.50
CA GLU A 201 67.37 43.94 40.45
C GLU A 201 66.95 44.77 41.67
N VAL A 202 65.67 44.73 42.05
CA VAL A 202 65.16 45.37 43.27
C VAL A 202 65.89 44.83 44.50
N ALA A 203 66.06 43.50 44.62
CA ALA A 203 66.80 42.92 45.74
C ALA A 203 68.28 43.36 45.79
N LEU A 204 68.95 43.52 44.65
CA LEU A 204 70.32 44.04 44.58
C LEU A 204 70.39 45.52 44.98
N LEU A 205 69.44 46.34 44.52
CA LEU A 205 69.34 47.75 44.87
C LEU A 205 69.06 47.94 46.37
N GLU A 206 68.17 47.14 46.95
CA GLU A 206 67.90 47.13 48.39
C GLU A 206 69.17 46.87 49.20
N VAL A 207 69.98 45.88 48.82
CA VAL A 207 71.28 45.61 49.47
C VAL A 207 72.26 46.78 49.31
N SER A 208 72.32 47.40 48.14
CA SER A 208 73.19 48.57 47.91
C SER A 208 72.77 49.79 48.73
N VAL A 209 71.47 50.04 48.84
CA VAL A 209 70.92 51.13 49.66
C VAL A 209 71.24 50.88 51.14
N GLN A 210 70.99 49.67 51.65
CA GLN A 210 71.35 49.30 53.02
C GLN A 210 72.84 49.53 53.32
N LYS A 211 73.72 49.15 52.38
CA LYS A 211 75.16 49.40 52.51
C LYS A 211 75.49 50.89 52.58
N HIS A 212 74.90 51.72 51.72
CA HIS A 212 75.13 53.16 51.75
C HIS A 212 74.54 53.82 53.00
N GLU A 213 73.41 53.33 53.51
CA GLU A 213 72.85 53.76 54.79
C GLU A 213 73.81 53.44 55.94
N GLU A 214 74.42 52.25 55.96
CA GLU A 214 75.44 51.85 56.93
C GLU A 214 76.70 52.73 56.85
N GLU A 215 77.24 52.96 55.64
CA GLU A 215 78.39 53.83 55.40
C GLU A 215 78.10 55.29 55.84
N ASN A 216 76.90 55.80 55.57
CA ASN A 216 76.49 57.14 55.99
C ASN A 216 76.39 57.25 57.52
N LEU A 217 75.85 56.23 58.19
CA LEU A 217 75.79 56.18 59.65
C LEU A 217 77.21 56.13 60.25
N GLU A 218 78.13 55.38 59.64
CA GLU A 218 79.53 55.33 60.05
C GLU A 218 80.24 56.68 59.88
N GLN A 219 80.09 57.33 58.72
CA GLN A 219 80.63 58.66 58.48
C GLN A 219 80.08 59.71 59.45
N MET A 220 78.77 59.66 59.71
CA MET A 220 78.13 60.54 60.68
C MET A 220 78.71 60.30 62.08
N ASN A 221 78.89 59.04 62.48
CA ASN A 221 79.53 58.68 63.73
C ASN A 221 80.98 59.19 63.81
N MET A 222 81.76 59.06 62.73
CA MET A 222 83.12 59.62 62.63
C MET A 222 83.14 61.14 62.77
N LEU A 223 82.22 61.87 62.10
CA LEU A 223 82.09 63.32 62.24
C LEU A 223 81.72 63.73 63.67
N PHE A 224 80.85 62.97 64.33
CA PHE A 224 80.54 63.18 65.74
C PHE A 224 81.77 62.97 66.62
N GLN A 225 82.56 61.93 66.39
CA GLN A 225 83.80 61.69 67.14
C GLN A 225 84.83 62.79 66.91
N HIS A 226 85.09 63.18 65.66
CA HIS A 226 85.99 64.29 65.36
C HIS A 226 85.54 65.60 66.02
N ARG A 227 84.23 65.87 66.06
CA ARG A 227 83.70 67.07 66.73
C ARG A 227 83.82 66.99 68.25
N LEU A 228 83.68 65.80 68.84
CA LEU A 228 83.96 65.56 70.26
C LEU A 228 85.44 65.75 70.57
N ASP A 229 86.33 65.24 69.72
CA ASP A 229 87.78 65.41 69.84
C ASP A 229 88.19 66.89 69.71
N ASP A 230 87.69 67.62 68.71
CA ASP A 230 87.93 69.05 68.54
C ASP A 230 87.42 69.87 69.73
N LEU A 231 86.24 69.52 70.25
CA LEU A 231 85.70 70.15 71.46
C LEU A 231 86.61 69.87 72.66
N ASN A 232 87.13 68.64 72.77
CA ASN A 232 88.07 68.25 73.82
C ASN A 232 89.40 69.00 73.66
N ILE A 233 89.96 69.11 72.45
CA ILE A 233 91.16 69.90 72.14
C ILE A 233 90.94 71.37 72.50
N SER A 234 89.82 71.96 72.07
CA SER A 234 89.48 73.35 72.38
C SER A 234 89.37 73.56 73.90
N ARG A 235 88.69 72.67 74.62
CA ARG A 235 88.64 72.68 76.09
C ARG A 235 90.04 72.62 76.70
N GLN A 236 90.92 71.76 76.20
CA GLN A 236 92.30 71.66 76.68
C GLN A 236 93.13 72.91 76.34
N VAL A 237 92.95 73.53 75.17
CA VAL A 237 93.59 74.80 74.80
C VAL A 237 93.10 75.94 75.69
N PHE A 238 91.79 76.03 75.96
CA PHE A 238 91.22 76.99 76.91
C PHE A 238 91.81 76.78 78.31
N LEU A 239 91.88 75.54 78.79
CA LEU A 239 92.51 75.23 80.08
C LEU A 239 94.00 75.58 80.09
N THR A 240 94.72 75.39 78.98
CA THR A 240 96.15 75.69 78.85
C THR A 240 96.43 77.20 78.75
N GLN A 241 95.57 77.98 78.08
CA GLN A 241 95.66 79.45 78.06
C GLN A 241 95.29 80.06 79.42
N VAL A 242 94.31 79.49 80.12
CA VAL A 242 93.95 79.89 81.48
C VAL A 242 95.05 79.50 82.49
N ALA A 243 95.78 78.41 82.26
CA ALA A 243 96.91 77.99 83.09
C ALA A 243 98.16 78.91 83.01
N GLY A 244 98.18 79.91 82.13
CA GLY A 244 99.20 80.97 82.11
C GLY A 244 99.06 82.03 83.22
N LEU A 245 97.98 82.02 83.98
CA LEU A 245 97.75 82.86 85.16
C LEU A 245 97.24 81.99 86.31
N GLY A 246 98.15 81.64 87.23
CA GLY A 246 97.82 80.80 88.37
C GLY A 246 96.79 81.42 89.30
N LEU A 247 95.76 80.64 89.64
CA LEU A 247 95.35 80.45 91.02
C LEU A 247 94.65 79.11 91.15
N ALA A 248 95.18 78.29 92.05
CA ALA A 248 94.50 77.11 92.53
C ALA A 248 93.26 77.51 93.34
N ASP A 249 92.31 76.57 93.35
CA ASP A 249 91.27 76.37 94.36
C ASP A 249 89.93 77.13 94.17
N SER A 250 88.92 76.38 93.73
CA SER A 250 87.57 76.45 94.32
C SER A 250 86.79 75.19 93.91
N GLY A 251 86.56 74.32 94.88
CA GLY A 251 85.53 73.31 94.77
C GLY A 251 84.12 73.91 94.76
N MET A 252 83.15 72.98 94.67
CA MET A 252 81.73 73.12 94.97
C MET A 252 80.83 73.73 93.87
N LEU A 253 80.09 72.87 93.18
CA LEU A 253 78.66 72.60 93.49
C LEU A 253 78.11 71.57 92.50
N GLY A 254 77.62 70.45 93.03
CA GLY A 254 76.58 69.69 92.34
C GLY A 254 75.25 70.40 92.57
N GLU A 255 74.37 70.36 91.58
CA GLU A 255 72.97 69.94 91.71
C GLU A 255 72.23 70.11 90.38
N ASP A 256 71.29 69.20 90.18
CA ASP A 256 70.46 69.03 89.00
C ASP A 256 69.61 70.27 88.66
N PHE A 257 69.40 70.50 87.35
CA PHE A 257 68.20 71.20 86.88
C PHE A 257 67.68 70.56 85.59
N LYS A 258 66.62 69.77 85.71
CA LYS A 258 65.60 69.65 84.66
C LYS A 258 64.88 70.99 84.53
N ILE A 259 64.85 71.57 83.34
CA ILE A 259 63.83 72.55 82.96
C ILE A 259 63.27 72.14 81.60
N ASN A 260 62.01 71.71 81.66
CA ASN A 260 61.04 71.78 80.57
C ASN A 260 60.71 73.26 80.28
N ASN A 261 60.47 73.56 79.00
CA ASN A 261 59.42 74.43 78.42
C ASN A 261 60.00 75.31 77.29
N LEU A 262 59.56 75.18 76.04
CA LEU A 262 58.24 75.50 75.42
C LEU A 262 58.05 76.99 75.10
N SER A 263 57.50 77.20 73.88
CA SER A 263 56.91 78.41 73.26
C SER A 263 57.89 79.42 72.64
N ASP A 264 57.64 79.97 71.44
CA ASP A 264 56.34 80.31 70.83
C ASP A 264 56.36 80.46 69.29
N GLN A 265 55.24 80.04 68.67
CA GLN A 265 54.42 80.65 67.59
C GLN A 265 55.10 81.20 66.31
N THR A 266 54.64 80.88 65.09
CA THR A 266 53.31 81.23 64.54
C THR A 266 52.73 80.23 63.51
N ASP A 267 51.43 79.89 63.67
CA ASP A 267 50.29 79.96 62.72
C ASP A 267 50.53 79.82 61.20
N ALA A 268 49.70 79.20 60.35
CA ALA A 268 48.38 78.54 60.36
C ALA A 268 48.33 77.67 59.06
N SER A 269 47.45 76.70 58.77
CA SER A 269 46.04 76.51 59.12
C SER A 269 45.60 75.08 58.75
N SER A 270 44.82 74.47 59.66
CA SER A 270 43.65 73.59 59.44
C SER A 270 43.76 72.21 58.73
N ARG A 271 43.97 71.20 59.57
CA ARG A 271 43.20 69.93 59.78
C ARG A 271 41.67 70.03 59.54
N PRO A 272 40.84 68.94 59.53
CA PRO A 272 40.99 67.63 60.24
C PRO A 272 40.76 66.36 59.36
N ILE A 273 41.25 65.14 59.64
CA ILE A 273 41.39 64.24 60.81
C ILE A 273 40.26 63.18 60.95
N ASN A 274 40.75 61.92 61.09
CA ASN A 274 40.16 60.66 61.58
C ASN A 274 39.38 59.79 60.58
N SER A 275 39.74 58.53 60.31
CA SER A 275 40.03 57.34 61.15
C SER A 275 38.80 56.44 61.33
N LEU A 276 38.98 55.15 61.01
CA LEU A 276 38.19 53.94 61.29
C LEU A 276 37.03 53.52 60.34
N LEU A 277 37.27 52.34 59.74
CA LEU A 277 36.44 51.12 59.70
C LEU A 277 34.94 51.17 59.32
N ALA A 278 34.62 50.43 58.24
CA ALA A 278 33.41 49.62 57.96
C ALA A 278 32.00 50.26 58.05
N THR A 279 31.28 50.30 56.92
CA THR A 279 30.18 49.36 56.54
C THR A 279 29.38 49.84 55.32
N ALA A 280 28.96 48.87 54.51
CA ALA A 280 27.70 48.75 53.76
C ALA A 280 27.22 49.82 52.73
N GLU A 281 27.00 49.28 51.52
CA GLU A 281 25.89 49.53 50.57
C GLU A 281 25.77 50.85 49.77
N GLY A 282 25.48 50.69 48.47
CA GLY A 282 24.50 51.53 47.77
C GLY A 282 24.98 52.43 46.63
N GLU A 283 24.88 51.91 45.40
CA GLU A 283 24.39 52.55 44.16
C GLU A 283 24.92 53.92 43.61
N LYS A 284 25.14 53.85 42.27
CA LYS A 284 24.94 54.85 41.19
C LYS A 284 26.02 55.93 40.93
N GLY A 285 26.40 56.00 39.63
CA GLY A 285 27.29 56.98 38.99
C GLY A 285 26.70 58.40 38.93
N PRO A 286 27.05 59.31 37.97
CA PRO A 286 27.68 59.13 36.65
C PRO A 286 28.70 60.22 36.20
N GLY A 287 29.26 60.09 34.98
CA GLY A 287 29.45 61.22 34.03
C GLY A 287 30.86 61.79 33.74
N LEU A 288 31.40 61.46 32.54
CA LEU A 288 31.95 62.29 31.40
C LEU A 288 32.71 63.63 31.66
N PRO A 289 33.51 64.23 30.72
CA PRO A 289 33.45 64.16 29.24
C PRO A 289 34.79 64.31 28.41
N GLY A 290 34.66 64.31 27.07
CA GLY A 290 35.53 65.05 26.11
C GLY A 290 36.43 64.19 25.21
N GLU A 291 36.07 63.87 23.96
CA GLU A 291 36.13 64.67 22.70
C GLU A 291 37.41 64.39 21.88
N LEU A 292 37.27 63.84 20.64
CA LEU A 292 37.64 64.53 19.39
C LEU A 292 37.34 63.67 18.13
N GLU A 293 36.66 64.34 17.19
CA GLU A 293 36.47 64.23 15.72
C GLU A 293 37.50 63.43 14.89
N ARG A 294 37.32 62.99 13.62
CA ARG A 294 36.35 63.13 12.50
C ARG A 294 36.79 62.07 11.46
N ASP A 295 35.88 61.50 10.66
CA ASP A 295 35.72 61.84 9.23
C ASP A 295 34.79 60.84 8.49
N GLU A 296 34.02 61.39 7.55
CA GLU A 296 32.88 60.78 6.87
C GLU A 296 33.28 60.16 5.52
N THR A 297 32.51 59.17 5.03
CA THR A 297 31.91 59.19 3.67
C THR A 297 31.01 57.95 3.40
N VAL A 298 29.68 58.20 3.28
CA VAL A 298 28.67 57.74 2.28
C VAL A 298 28.71 56.28 1.74
N THR A 299 27.66 55.44 1.67
CA THR A 299 26.23 55.67 1.27
C THR A 299 25.36 54.42 1.50
N SER A 300 24.05 54.65 1.75
CA SER A 300 22.85 53.81 1.44
C SER A 300 22.36 52.78 2.49
N CYS A 301 21.35 53.15 3.30
CA CYS A 301 19.92 52.74 3.23
C CYS A 301 19.65 51.28 3.67
N SER A 302 18.80 50.92 4.63
CA SER A 302 17.70 51.60 5.33
C SER A 302 17.38 50.86 6.65
N LYS A 303 16.61 51.53 7.50
CA LYS A 303 16.30 51.30 8.93
C LYS A 303 15.69 49.96 9.38
N PRO A 304 15.69 49.70 10.71
CA PRO A 304 15.57 48.38 11.35
C PRO A 304 14.19 48.12 11.98
N ALA A 305 13.94 46.86 12.36
CA ALA A 305 12.87 46.48 13.28
C ALA A 305 13.36 45.45 14.30
N GLY A 306 13.36 45.86 15.57
CA GLY A 306 13.04 45.04 16.74
C GLY A 306 13.91 43.82 17.05
N SER A 307 14.98 44.03 17.82
CA SER A 307 15.49 43.01 18.74
C SER A 307 14.77 43.11 20.09
N PRO A 308 14.20 42.01 20.63
CA PRO A 308 14.19 41.78 22.06
C PRO A 308 15.42 40.94 22.42
N THR A 309 16.28 41.55 23.21
CA THR A 309 17.35 40.94 23.99
C THR A 309 16.76 39.97 25.03
N GLY A 310 17.31 38.75 25.16
CA GLY A 310 17.04 37.81 26.25
C GLY A 310 17.15 36.34 25.80
N SER A 311 18.32 35.69 25.93
CA SER A 311 18.68 34.71 26.98
C SER A 311 18.11 33.30 26.73
N PRO A 312 18.90 32.20 26.71
CA PRO A 312 18.91 31.32 27.90
C PRO A 312 20.13 30.37 28.01
N SER A 313 20.96 30.52 29.04
CA SER A 313 22.07 29.60 29.34
C SER A 313 21.64 28.32 30.10
N GLN A 314 20.39 27.86 30.00
CA GLN A 314 19.92 26.68 30.75
C GLN A 314 19.19 25.62 29.93
N ASP A 315 18.84 25.88 28.67
CA ASP A 315 17.93 25.00 27.90
C ASP A 315 18.64 23.85 27.15
N LEU A 316 19.94 23.97 26.89
CA LEU A 316 20.67 22.95 26.09
C LEU A 316 20.98 21.66 26.86
N ARG A 317 20.87 21.66 28.20
CA ARG A 317 21.12 20.45 29.00
C ARG A 317 19.94 19.49 29.03
N ALA A 318 18.71 19.99 28.82
CA ALA A 318 17.50 19.17 28.79
C ALA A 318 17.32 18.42 27.46
N LEU A 319 17.84 18.96 26.36
CA LEU A 319 17.80 18.31 25.04
C LEU A 319 18.81 17.17 24.87
N LEU A 320 19.95 17.21 25.59
CA LEU A 320 21.06 16.27 25.41
C LEU A 320 21.03 15.08 26.38
N TYR A 321 20.34 15.17 27.51
CA TYR A 321 20.18 14.07 28.47
C TYR A 321 18.72 14.03 28.94
N GLY A 322 17.91 13.19 28.27
CA GLY A 322 16.49 13.02 28.59
C GLY A 322 16.27 12.67 30.06
N SER A 323 15.55 13.53 30.78
CA SER A 323 15.08 13.22 32.12
C SER A 323 13.96 12.17 32.02
N GLN A 324 14.18 10.99 32.60
CA GLN A 324 13.10 10.05 32.91
C GLN A 324 12.12 10.71 33.88
N VAL A 325 11.08 11.37 33.37
CA VAL A 325 9.92 11.74 34.19
C VAL A 325 8.65 11.60 33.35
N ASN A 326 7.89 10.56 33.69
CA ASN A 326 6.45 10.35 33.48
C ASN A 326 5.83 10.67 32.11
N PHE A 327 5.71 9.64 31.27
CA PHE A 327 4.94 9.57 30.02
C PHE A 327 3.41 9.74 30.15
N GLN A 328 2.90 10.23 31.28
CA GLN A 328 1.46 10.32 31.52
C GLN A 328 0.90 11.74 31.34
N GLU A 329 1.76 12.75 31.26
CA GLU A 329 1.35 14.15 31.04
C GLU A 329 1.35 14.54 29.54
N SER A 330 1.98 13.74 28.68
CA SER A 330 2.10 13.98 27.23
C SER A 330 0.92 13.49 26.38
N MET A 331 -0.22 13.14 27.00
CA MET A 331 -1.44 12.71 26.30
C MET A 331 -2.63 13.66 26.51
N GLN A 332 -2.41 14.90 26.93
CA GLN A 332 -3.47 15.92 26.88
C GLN A 332 -3.41 16.64 25.53
N LEU A 333 -3.94 15.97 24.50
CA LEU A 333 -4.10 16.56 23.17
C LEU A 333 -5.23 17.60 23.20
N GLY A 334 -4.97 18.76 22.62
CA GLY A 334 -5.93 19.87 22.55
C GLY A 334 -7.10 19.58 21.58
N PRO A 335 -8.20 20.35 21.65
CA PRO A 335 -9.38 20.16 20.78
C PRO A 335 -9.06 20.18 19.27
N LEU A 336 -7.98 20.86 18.88
CA LEU A 336 -7.53 20.95 17.50
C LEU A 336 -6.78 19.70 17.03
N GLU A 337 -5.99 19.07 17.90
CA GLU A 337 -5.23 17.85 17.62
C GLU A 337 -6.15 16.64 17.52
N LEU A 338 -7.20 16.59 18.35
CA LEU A 338 -8.28 15.59 18.23
C LEU A 338 -9.04 15.71 16.90
N LYS A 339 -9.17 16.94 16.36
CA LYS A 339 -9.85 17.20 15.09
C LYS A 339 -9.03 16.79 13.87
N LEU A 340 -7.69 16.82 14.00
CA LEU A 340 -6.75 16.36 12.97
C LEU A 340 -6.62 14.82 12.96
N LEU A 341 -6.89 14.15 14.08
CA LEU A 341 -6.88 12.69 14.20
C LEU A 341 -8.24 12.03 13.90
N SER A 342 -9.33 12.80 13.82
CA SER A 342 -10.64 12.29 13.41
C SER A 342 -10.84 12.41 11.91
N VAL A 343 -10.73 11.29 11.19
CA VAL A 343 -11.14 11.20 9.78
C VAL A 343 -12.61 10.77 9.72
N VAL A 344 -13.49 11.68 9.29
CA VAL A 344 -14.87 11.33 8.91
C VAL A 344 -14.91 11.18 7.40
N GLY A 345 -15.00 9.94 6.91
CA GLY A 345 -15.14 9.66 5.49
C GLY A 345 -16.54 9.99 5.00
N GLN A 346 -16.65 10.85 3.99
CA GLN A 346 -17.90 11.13 3.29
C GLN A 346 -18.00 10.19 2.07
N ALA A 347 -19.03 9.35 2.03
CA ALA A 347 -19.25 8.43 0.92
C ALA A 347 -19.64 9.21 -0.35
N VAL A 348 -18.86 9.05 -1.41
CA VAL A 348 -19.11 9.63 -2.73
C VAL A 348 -19.69 8.55 -3.64
N PRO A 349 -20.88 8.72 -4.25
CA PRO A 349 -21.40 7.78 -5.24
C PRO A 349 -20.51 7.77 -6.48
N ILE A 350 -20.18 6.57 -6.98
CA ILE A 350 -19.32 6.34 -8.15
C ILE A 350 -20.02 6.74 -9.48
N LEU A 351 -21.26 7.22 -9.42
CA LEU A 351 -22.04 7.65 -10.59
C LEU A 351 -22.62 9.06 -10.37
N PRO A 352 -22.46 9.99 -11.33
CA PRO A 352 -23.10 11.29 -11.28
C PRO A 352 -24.63 11.09 -11.28
N ALA A 353 -25.32 11.76 -10.34
CA ALA A 353 -26.78 11.80 -10.36
C ALA A 353 -27.25 12.43 -11.68
N PRO A 354 -28.26 11.86 -12.36
CA PRO A 354 -28.81 12.46 -13.56
C PRO A 354 -29.47 13.79 -13.19
N SER A 355 -28.81 14.88 -13.55
CA SER A 355 -29.40 16.21 -13.52
C SER A 355 -30.55 16.26 -14.52
N SER A 356 -31.77 16.24 -14.01
CA SER A 356 -32.92 16.79 -14.70
C SER A 356 -32.65 18.26 -15.00
N THR A 357 -32.61 18.66 -16.27
CA THR A 357 -33.54 19.63 -16.92
C THR A 357 -33.03 19.99 -18.33
N SER A 358 -33.90 19.80 -19.34
CA SER A 358 -34.04 20.49 -20.66
C SER A 358 -32.80 20.60 -21.59
N GLN A 359 -32.82 20.33 -22.90
CA GLN A 359 -33.84 20.64 -23.91
C GLN A 359 -33.40 20.08 -25.30
N ASP A 360 -34.35 19.50 -26.04
CA ASP A 360 -34.44 19.31 -27.51
C ASP A 360 -33.24 18.80 -28.33
N CYS A 361 -33.39 17.60 -28.92
CA CYS A 361 -33.35 17.36 -30.38
C CYS A 361 -33.75 15.90 -30.71
N ASN A 362 -34.74 15.77 -31.58
CA ASN A 362 -35.31 14.52 -32.09
C ASN A 362 -34.29 13.68 -32.88
N THR A 363 -34.41 12.34 -32.84
CA THR A 363 -34.71 11.45 -33.99
C THR A 363 -34.65 9.96 -33.59
N GLU A 364 -35.83 9.34 -33.64
CA GLU A 364 -36.20 7.95 -33.94
C GLU A 364 -35.51 6.71 -33.33
N ALA A 365 -36.42 5.87 -32.79
CA ALA A 365 -36.46 4.40 -32.86
C ALA A 365 -35.50 3.57 -31.99
N SER A 366 -36.02 3.12 -30.84
CA SER A 366 -36.39 1.71 -30.64
C SER A 366 -37.09 1.54 -29.28
N GLN A 367 -38.20 0.80 -29.28
CA GLN A 367 -38.90 0.37 -28.08
C GLN A 367 -37.97 -0.54 -27.27
N GLN A 368 -37.46 -0.06 -26.14
CA GLN A 368 -36.92 -0.91 -25.09
C GLN A 368 -37.81 -0.78 -23.86
N GLN A 369 -38.47 -1.90 -23.59
CA GLN A 369 -39.19 -2.22 -22.37
C GLN A 369 -38.27 -1.89 -21.18
N VAL A 370 -38.71 -0.98 -20.33
CA VAL A 370 -38.05 -0.69 -19.06
C VAL A 370 -38.28 -1.91 -18.18
N ASP A 371 -37.26 -2.76 -18.06
CA ASP A 371 -37.25 -3.84 -17.08
C ASP A 371 -37.29 -3.22 -15.68
N GLU A 372 -38.50 -3.23 -15.11
CA GLU A 372 -38.76 -2.86 -13.73
C GLU A 372 -37.97 -3.81 -12.83
N TRP A 373 -36.97 -3.26 -12.14
CA TRP A 373 -36.13 -4.00 -11.21
C TRP A 373 -37.04 -4.75 -10.20
N PRO A 374 -36.89 -6.07 -10.01
CA PRO A 374 -37.84 -6.88 -9.24
C PRO A 374 -37.84 -6.59 -7.73
N VAL A 375 -37.04 -5.61 -7.29
CA VAL A 375 -36.89 -5.23 -5.90
C VAL A 375 -37.20 -3.74 -5.76
N THR A 376 -38.40 -3.43 -5.28
CA THR A 376 -38.76 -2.06 -4.93
C THR A 376 -38.16 -1.68 -3.58
N PRO A 377 -37.80 -0.40 -3.35
CA PRO A 377 -37.30 0.08 -2.05
C PRO A 377 -38.22 -0.25 -0.87
N LYS A 378 -39.52 -0.41 -1.12
CA LYS A 378 -40.53 -0.88 -0.14
C LYS A 378 -40.28 -2.32 0.32
N MET A 379 -39.82 -3.21 -0.56
CA MET A 379 -39.48 -4.60 -0.22
C MET A 379 -38.21 -4.68 0.64
N ILE A 380 -37.24 -3.81 0.36
CA ILE A 380 -36.01 -3.70 1.16
C ILE A 380 -36.38 -3.22 2.57
N HIS A 381 -37.16 -2.15 2.70
CA HIS A 381 -37.58 -1.66 4.01
C HIS A 381 -38.44 -2.66 4.79
N ALA A 382 -39.25 -3.49 4.13
CA ALA A 382 -40.00 -4.55 4.82
C ALA A 382 -39.08 -5.60 5.46
N LYS A 383 -37.98 -5.98 4.80
CA LYS A 383 -37.02 -6.97 5.34
C LYS A 383 -36.21 -6.47 6.53
N PHE A 384 -35.93 -5.17 6.60
CA PHE A 384 -35.15 -4.59 7.69
C PHE A 384 -36.00 -4.08 8.86
N LYS A 385 -37.33 -4.02 8.72
CA LYS A 385 -38.24 -3.65 9.81
C LYS A 385 -38.44 -4.78 10.83
N ASP A 386 -38.29 -6.03 10.39
CA ASP A 386 -38.39 -7.22 11.25
C ASP A 386 -37.13 -7.49 12.10
N LEU A 387 -36.03 -6.78 11.83
CA LEU A 387 -34.77 -6.87 12.59
C LEU A 387 -34.68 -5.85 13.75
N ALA A 388 -35.69 -5.01 13.95
CA ALA A 388 -35.73 -4.01 15.03
C ALA A 388 -36.55 -4.46 16.26
N HIS A 389 -36.99 -5.73 16.31
CA HIS A 389 -37.61 -6.36 17.47
C HIS A 389 -36.91 -7.67 17.85
N VAL A 390 -35.62 -7.58 18.15
CA VAL A 390 -34.87 -8.45 19.06
C VAL A 390 -33.95 -7.54 19.86
#